data_AF-A0A956MDT2-F1
#
_entry.id   AF-A0A956MDT2-F1
#
_cell.length_a   1.000
_cell.length_b   1.000
_cell.length_c   1.000
_cell.angle_alpha   90.00
_cell.angle_beta   90.00
_cell.angle_gamma   90.00
#
_symmetry.space_group_name_H-M   'P 1'
#
loop_
_entity.id
_entity.type
_entity.pdbx_description
1 polymer ?
#
loop_
_entity_poly.entity_id
_entity_poly.type
_entity_poly.pdbx_seq_one_letter_code
_entity_poly.pdbx_strand_id
1 'polypeptide(L)'
;MQAMIDDYQYKLDKALNSASTEFQLAYQLMNTGRLDEALRYFSACVQNGINEGDSLSLGAACWHYLGNSQMALEGAQAVSNRKDLSTIGTHYYYFTIVGANDNLNNFDQAVYHAREAIEYFGKVGSSLNIALFLRLKANILKQMASLLSHDIQTLEKAKVLISEAITAIIESLELLSPEKSEVEFLEKEIEIIVNIAGRSCLSFEELELTKNPKNIHPMLWPFNKDWLAQKSALMLWNEAVKAIKVGNYEYAFDWIEIAIRRTPLSPAFYRGFKMYILYKYGVYLLKHHGFKNLPEAIKIQEGSYVSKKTRQIWADALQLYITLSEDDIAEFAQKFEEPLDTFAAKISQDFMFSGFGHEYKDLIDKAFQK
;
A
#
# COMPACT_ATOMS: atom_id res chain seq x y z
N MET A 1 22.99 22.62 4.47
CA MET A 1 22.37 21.43 5.11
C MET A 1 23.04 21.14 6.45
N GLN A 2 24.36 20.92 6.50
CA GLN A 2 25.12 20.75 7.76
C GLN A 2 24.87 21.89 8.78
N ALA A 3 24.99 23.16 8.35
CA ALA A 3 24.78 24.31 9.23
C ALA A 3 23.34 24.48 9.78
N MET A 4 22.33 23.79 9.24
CA MET A 4 20.95 23.79 9.78
C MET A 4 20.73 22.65 10.78
N ILE A 5 21.37 21.50 10.56
CA ILE A 5 21.37 20.37 11.51
C ILE A 5 22.02 20.81 12.84
N ASP A 6 23.08 21.61 12.74
CA ASP A 6 23.80 22.16 13.90
C ASP A 6 22.94 23.12 14.75
N ASP A 7 21.97 23.84 14.15
CA ASP A 7 21.11 24.81 14.85
C ASP A 7 19.97 24.14 15.65
N TYR A 8 19.38 23.06 15.12
CA TYR A 8 18.35 22.31 15.85
C TYR A 8 18.92 21.58 17.07
N GLN A 9 20.04 20.86 16.91
CA GLN A 9 20.66 20.14 18.01
C GLN A 9 21.16 21.12 19.08
N TYR A 10 21.74 22.25 18.67
CA TYR A 10 22.11 23.33 19.60
C TYR A 10 20.90 23.87 20.39
N LYS A 11 19.75 24.10 19.74
CA LYS A 11 18.52 24.55 20.41
C LYS A 11 17.99 23.50 21.40
N LEU A 12 18.06 22.22 21.04
CA LEU A 12 17.68 21.11 21.93
C LEU A 12 18.58 21.05 23.17
N ASP A 13 19.89 21.03 22.96
CA ASP A 13 20.89 20.95 24.04
C ASP A 13 20.81 22.19 24.94
N LYS A 14 20.60 23.38 24.35
CA LYS A 14 20.39 24.61 25.11
C LYS A 14 19.13 24.54 25.98
N ALA A 15 18.01 24.08 25.43
CA ALA A 15 16.76 23.94 26.20
C ALA A 15 16.93 22.97 27.38
N LEU A 16 17.54 21.81 27.13
CA LEU A 16 17.82 20.81 28.16
C LEU A 16 18.77 21.32 29.25
N ASN A 17 19.90 21.94 28.86
CA ASN A 17 20.89 22.45 29.80
C ASN A 17 20.38 23.63 30.64
N SER A 18 19.38 24.38 30.15
CA SER A 18 18.72 25.45 30.91
C SER A 18 17.57 24.99 31.81
N ALA A 19 17.15 23.72 31.71
CA ALA A 19 16.04 23.20 32.51
C ALA A 19 16.45 22.92 33.96
N SER A 20 15.47 22.86 34.87
CA SER A 20 15.68 22.43 36.26
C SER A 20 16.28 21.02 36.34
N THR A 21 16.98 20.72 37.43
CA THR A 21 17.52 19.37 37.69
C THR A 21 16.42 18.31 37.71
N GLU A 22 15.24 18.61 38.23
CA GLU A 22 14.08 17.72 38.27
C GLU A 22 13.61 17.34 36.86
N PHE A 23 13.47 18.32 35.97
CA PHE A 23 13.15 18.09 34.57
C PHE A 23 14.22 17.27 33.84
N GLN A 24 15.51 17.58 34.06
CA GLN A 24 16.62 16.83 33.46
C GLN A 24 16.62 15.36 33.91
N LEU A 25 16.37 15.11 35.20
CA LEU A 25 16.23 13.76 35.74
C LEU A 25 15.04 13.01 35.12
N ALA A 26 13.88 13.66 35.02
CA ALA A 26 12.69 13.08 34.37
C ALA A 26 12.99 12.66 32.92
N TYR A 27 13.66 13.54 32.17
CA TYR A 27 14.06 13.27 30.79
C TYR A 27 15.05 12.11 30.67
N GLN A 28 16.04 12.02 31.57
CA GLN A 28 16.98 10.90 31.60
C GLN A 28 16.28 9.57 31.95
N LEU A 29 15.33 9.59 32.90
CA LEU A 29 14.53 8.41 33.25
C LEU A 29 13.69 7.94 32.06
N MET A 30 13.10 8.87 31.31
CA MET A 30 12.36 8.54 30.08
C MET A 30 13.27 7.88 29.04
N ASN A 31 14.44 8.46 28.77
CA ASN A 31 15.40 7.93 27.78
C ASN A 31 16.02 6.59 28.18
N THR A 32 16.02 6.25 29.47
CA THR A 32 16.49 4.94 29.99
C THR A 32 15.34 3.93 30.15
N GLY A 33 14.13 4.27 29.70
CA GLY A 33 12.96 3.38 29.73
C GLY A 33 12.27 3.25 31.09
N ARG A 34 12.65 4.05 32.09
CA ARG A 34 12.02 4.09 33.42
C ARG A 34 10.80 5.00 33.41
N LEU A 35 9.83 4.66 32.56
CA LEU A 35 8.71 5.53 32.17
C LEU A 35 7.79 5.91 33.34
N ASP A 36 7.49 4.98 34.25
CA ASP A 36 6.67 5.26 35.44
C ASP A 36 7.31 6.29 36.37
N GLU A 37 8.64 6.25 36.52
CA GLU A 37 9.36 7.20 37.34
C GLU A 37 9.47 8.55 36.64
N ALA A 38 9.75 8.55 35.33
CA ALA A 38 9.73 9.76 34.51
C ALA A 38 8.38 10.49 34.62
N LEU A 39 7.25 9.76 34.53
CA LEU A 39 5.90 10.30 34.70
C LEU A 39 5.71 11.00 36.05
N ARG A 40 6.21 10.40 37.15
CA ARG A 40 6.13 11.02 38.48
C ARG A 40 6.90 12.33 38.54
N TYR A 41 8.12 12.36 37.99
CA TYR A 41 8.92 13.59 37.98
C TYR A 41 8.34 14.66 37.05
N PHE A 42 7.85 14.30 35.86
CA PHE A 42 7.15 15.27 35.00
C PHE A 42 5.89 15.82 35.67
N SER A 43 5.11 14.98 36.36
CA SER A 43 3.94 15.43 37.13
C SER A 43 4.33 16.41 38.24
N ALA A 44 5.44 16.17 38.94
CA ALA A 44 5.96 17.08 39.95
C ALA A 44 6.45 18.41 39.32
N CYS A 45 7.08 18.37 38.14
CA CYS A 45 7.45 19.58 37.41
C CYS A 45 6.21 20.42 37.07
N VAL A 46 5.14 19.80 36.58
CA VAL A 46 3.86 20.48 36.29
C VAL A 46 3.27 21.11 37.55
N GLN A 47 3.21 20.38 38.66
CA GLN A 47 2.67 20.89 39.93
C GLN A 47 3.44 22.11 40.46
N ASN A 48 4.75 22.17 40.21
CA ASN A 48 5.63 23.26 40.63
C ASN A 48 5.79 24.36 39.57
N GLY A 49 5.06 24.29 38.44
CA GLY A 49 5.15 25.28 37.34
C GLY A 49 6.48 25.27 36.59
N ILE A 50 7.25 24.19 36.67
CA ILE A 50 8.56 24.04 36.05
C ILE A 50 8.38 23.55 34.61
N ASN A 51 8.74 24.39 33.63
CA ASN A 51 8.64 24.08 32.19
C ASN A 51 7.30 23.39 31.87
N GLU A 52 6.20 23.94 32.39
CA GLU A 52 4.93 23.22 32.53
C GLU A 52 4.44 22.64 31.19
N GLY A 53 4.52 23.41 30.11
CA GLY A 53 4.17 22.93 28.76
C GLY A 53 5.02 21.75 28.30
N ASP A 54 6.34 21.85 28.40
CA ASP A 54 7.25 20.76 28.02
C ASP A 54 7.06 19.53 28.92
N SER A 55 6.91 19.72 30.24
CA SER A 55 6.69 18.64 31.20
C SER A 55 5.40 17.88 30.90
N LEU A 56 4.33 18.57 30.51
CA LEU A 56 3.08 17.95 30.06
C LEU A 56 3.29 17.16 28.76
N SER A 57 3.97 17.75 27.74
CA SER A 57 4.25 17.06 26.47
C SER A 57 5.07 15.79 26.65
N LEU A 58 6.13 15.85 27.47
CA LEU A 58 6.99 14.69 27.74
C LEU A 58 6.31 13.66 28.64
N GLY A 59 5.46 14.09 29.58
CA GLY A 59 4.59 13.19 30.35
C GLY A 59 3.62 12.43 29.44
N ALA A 60 3.01 13.12 28.47
CA ALA A 60 2.16 12.50 27.47
C ALA A 60 2.92 11.48 26.60
N ALA A 61 4.17 11.79 26.23
CA ALA A 61 5.04 10.85 25.52
C ALA A 61 5.36 9.59 26.34
N CYS A 62 5.53 9.71 27.66
CA CYS A 62 5.70 8.54 28.52
C CYS A 62 4.46 7.61 28.48
N TRP A 63 3.25 8.18 28.49
CA TRP A 63 2.02 7.38 28.30
C TRP A 63 1.98 6.68 26.94
N HIS A 64 2.45 7.36 25.88
CA HIS A 64 2.56 6.77 24.55
C HIS A 64 3.53 5.58 24.54
N TYR A 65 4.73 5.73 25.11
CA TYR A 65 5.70 4.65 25.20
C TYR A 65 5.24 3.48 26.07
N LEU A 66 4.39 3.72 27.07
CA LEU A 66 3.73 2.68 27.87
C LEU A 66 2.57 1.98 27.13
N GLY A 67 2.24 2.39 25.90
CA GLY A 67 1.13 1.84 25.12
C GLY A 67 -0.24 2.33 25.56
N ASN A 68 -0.32 3.34 26.44
CA ASN A 68 -1.59 3.92 26.87
C ASN A 68 -1.99 5.09 25.97
N SER A 69 -2.49 4.76 24.77
CA SER A 69 -2.81 5.76 23.74
C SER A 69 -3.87 6.77 24.15
N GLN A 70 -4.84 6.39 25.00
CA GLN A 70 -5.88 7.32 25.46
C GLN A 70 -5.31 8.40 26.38
N MET A 71 -4.52 8.01 27.38
CA MET A 71 -3.85 8.97 28.27
C MET A 71 -2.83 9.83 27.52
N ALA A 72 -2.13 9.25 26.55
CA ALA A 72 -1.22 9.98 25.68
C ALA A 72 -1.94 11.07 24.86
N LEU A 73 -3.09 10.75 24.29
CA LEU A 73 -3.91 11.70 23.52
C LEU A 73 -4.42 12.84 24.41
N GLU A 74 -4.97 12.51 25.58
CA GLU A 74 -5.48 13.51 26.53
C GLU A 74 -4.36 14.46 27.00
N GLY A 75 -3.19 13.90 27.34
CA GLY A 75 -2.02 14.68 27.73
C GLY A 75 -1.52 15.60 26.60
N ALA A 76 -1.47 15.11 25.36
CA ALA A 76 -1.06 15.92 24.22
C ALA A 76 -2.09 17.02 23.89
N GLN A 77 -3.39 16.73 24.00
CA GLN A 77 -4.43 17.75 23.80
C GLN A 77 -4.40 18.85 24.86
N ALA A 78 -3.99 18.54 26.09
CA ALA A 78 -3.85 19.53 27.16
C ALA A 78 -2.80 20.62 26.84
N VAL A 79 -1.87 20.36 25.91
CA VAL A 79 -0.83 21.31 25.50
C VAL A 79 -1.00 21.89 24.10
N SER A 80 -2.04 21.49 23.34
CA SER A 80 -2.16 21.85 21.92
C SER A 80 -2.24 23.35 21.63
N ASN A 81 -2.71 24.15 22.60
CA ASN A 81 -2.86 25.61 22.48
C ASN A 81 -1.80 26.40 23.25
N ARG A 82 -0.79 25.70 23.80
CA ARG A 82 0.27 26.34 24.59
C ARG A 82 1.29 27.01 23.67
N LYS A 83 1.63 28.26 24.00
CA LYS A 83 2.64 29.06 23.26
C LYS A 83 4.04 28.97 23.89
N ASP A 84 4.14 28.34 25.06
CA ASP A 84 5.35 28.20 25.86
C ASP A 84 6.10 26.88 25.61
N LEU A 85 5.68 26.09 24.61
CA LEU A 85 6.41 24.88 24.23
C LEU A 85 7.77 25.23 23.63
N SER A 86 8.81 24.62 24.17
CA SER A 86 10.13 24.66 23.53
C SER A 86 10.16 23.72 22.33
N THR A 87 11.27 23.71 21.59
CA THR A 87 11.48 22.78 20.49
C THR A 87 11.36 21.32 20.93
N ILE A 88 11.85 20.96 22.13
CA ILE A 88 11.74 19.60 22.64
C ILE A 88 10.29 19.26 23.04
N GLY A 89 9.60 20.18 23.72
CA GLY A 89 8.18 19.99 24.05
C GLY A 89 7.29 19.88 22.83
N THR A 90 7.61 20.63 21.76
CA THR A 90 6.89 20.59 20.48
C THR A 90 7.14 19.27 19.74
N HIS A 91 8.37 18.74 19.76
CA HIS A 91 8.67 17.41 19.23
C HIS A 91 7.85 16.32 19.92
N TYR A 92 7.87 16.28 21.26
CA TYR A 92 7.12 15.27 21.99
C TYR A 92 5.61 15.46 21.89
N TYR A 93 5.12 16.70 21.78
CA TYR A 93 3.71 16.96 21.47
C TYR A 93 3.31 16.29 20.15
N TYR A 94 4.00 16.61 19.04
CA TYR A 94 3.64 16.06 17.73
C TYR A 94 3.85 14.56 17.66
N PHE A 95 4.95 14.03 18.22
CA PHE A 95 5.22 12.59 18.25
C PHE A 95 4.09 11.84 18.97
N THR A 96 3.68 12.36 20.12
CA THR A 96 2.62 11.77 20.94
C THR A 96 1.26 11.89 20.27
N ILE A 97 0.86 13.07 19.79
CA ILE A 97 -0.49 13.27 19.24
C ILE A 97 -0.69 12.51 17.93
N VAL A 98 0.34 12.40 17.09
CA VAL A 98 0.30 11.59 15.87
C VAL A 98 0.21 10.11 16.22
N GLY A 99 1.12 9.60 17.06
CA GLY A 99 1.15 8.19 17.44
C GLY A 99 -0.08 7.73 18.22
N ALA A 100 -0.61 8.57 19.12
CA ALA A 100 -1.83 8.26 19.86
C ALA A 100 -3.06 8.20 18.95
N ASN A 101 -3.22 9.15 18.01
CA ASN A 101 -4.31 9.10 17.04
C ASN A 101 -4.16 7.90 16.08
N ASP A 102 -2.95 7.55 15.65
CA ASP A 102 -2.68 6.36 14.83
C ASP A 102 -3.13 5.08 15.57
N ASN A 103 -2.65 4.89 16.80
CA ASN A 103 -3.00 3.72 17.62
C ASN A 103 -4.51 3.62 17.96
N LEU A 104 -5.23 4.75 17.97
CA LEU A 104 -6.68 4.80 18.21
C LEU A 104 -7.49 4.73 16.90
N ASN A 105 -6.85 4.53 15.75
CA ASN A 105 -7.45 4.55 14.41
C ASN A 105 -8.13 5.88 14.03
N ASN A 106 -7.75 6.99 14.68
CA ASN A 106 -8.17 8.35 14.32
C ASN A 106 -7.30 8.88 13.16
N PHE A 107 -7.27 8.14 12.05
CA PHE A 107 -6.27 8.35 10.99
C PHE A 107 -6.29 9.76 10.39
N ASP A 108 -7.46 10.36 10.18
CA ASP A 108 -7.57 11.72 9.64
C ASP A 108 -6.88 12.76 10.55
N GLN A 109 -7.04 12.63 11.87
CA GLN A 109 -6.38 13.49 12.85
C GLN A 109 -4.88 13.22 12.92
N ALA A 110 -4.47 11.96 12.83
CA ALA A 110 -3.06 11.60 12.80
C ALA A 110 -2.34 12.20 11.57
N VAL A 111 -2.97 12.14 10.38
CA VAL A 111 -2.44 12.77 9.16
C VAL A 111 -2.41 14.30 9.28
N TYR A 112 -3.47 14.90 9.84
CA TYR A 112 -3.52 16.35 10.08
C TYR A 112 -2.34 16.83 10.91
N HIS A 113 -2.11 16.22 12.08
CA HIS A 113 -1.01 16.61 12.96
C HIS A 113 0.37 16.25 12.40
N ALA A 114 0.49 15.17 11.63
CA ALA A 114 1.75 14.85 10.95
C ALA A 114 2.12 15.95 9.93
N ARG A 115 1.13 16.51 9.21
CA ARG A 115 1.35 17.65 8.29
C ARG A 115 1.75 18.92 9.04
N GLU A 116 1.08 19.24 10.15
CA GLU A 116 1.46 20.38 11.01
C GLU A 116 2.89 20.23 11.56
N ALA A 117 3.27 19.02 11.98
CA ALA A 117 4.61 18.72 12.45
C ALA A 117 5.66 18.94 11.34
N ILE A 118 5.41 18.43 10.13
CA ILE A 118 6.29 18.62 8.96
C ILE A 118 6.48 20.12 8.67
N GLU A 119 5.40 20.91 8.68
CA GLU A 119 5.47 22.36 8.45
C GLU A 119 6.28 23.07 9.54
N TYR A 120 6.03 22.73 10.81
CA TYR A 120 6.76 23.29 11.95
C TYR A 120 8.27 22.98 11.85
N PHE A 121 8.63 21.71 11.63
CA PHE A 121 10.03 21.29 11.54
C PHE A 121 10.73 21.82 10.28
N GLY A 122 9.98 22.07 9.21
CA GLY A 122 10.44 22.84 8.05
C GLY A 122 10.86 24.26 8.42
N LYS A 123 10.03 24.98 9.19
CA LYS A 123 10.32 26.36 9.64
C LYS A 123 11.51 26.44 10.60
N VAL A 124 11.68 25.44 11.48
CA VAL A 124 12.81 25.41 12.44
C VAL A 124 14.06 24.70 11.90
N GLY A 125 14.04 24.22 10.65
CA GLY A 125 15.21 23.68 9.96
C GLY A 125 15.64 22.27 10.40
N SER A 126 14.71 21.44 10.90
CA SER A 126 15.03 20.10 11.43
C SER A 126 14.75 18.98 10.43
N SER A 127 15.71 18.69 9.54
CA SER A 127 15.58 17.62 8.54
C SER A 127 15.26 16.25 9.14
N LEU A 128 15.85 15.92 10.30
CA LEU A 128 15.61 14.65 10.99
C LEU A 128 14.15 14.49 11.40
N ASN A 129 13.55 15.53 11.99
CA ASN A 129 12.14 15.47 12.38
C ASN A 129 11.21 15.52 11.18
N ILE A 130 11.52 16.30 10.15
CA ILE A 130 10.74 16.29 8.90
C ILE A 130 10.67 14.86 8.36
N ALA A 131 11.81 14.18 8.25
CA ALA A 131 11.88 12.80 7.80
C ALA A 131 11.11 11.83 8.71
N LEU A 132 11.22 11.96 10.04
CA LEU A 132 10.45 11.17 11.00
C LEU A 132 8.93 11.31 10.77
N PHE A 133 8.42 12.53 10.69
CA PHE A 133 6.98 12.77 10.52
C PHE A 133 6.49 12.43 9.12
N LEU A 134 7.34 12.52 8.09
CA LEU A 134 7.05 11.97 6.76
C LEU A 134 6.89 10.44 6.80
N ARG A 135 7.76 9.71 7.51
CA ARG A 135 7.62 8.26 7.71
C ARG A 135 6.33 7.90 8.45
N LEU A 136 6.01 8.62 9.54
CA LEU A 136 4.76 8.42 10.29
C LEU A 136 3.53 8.68 9.41
N LYS A 137 3.51 9.82 8.70
CA LYS A 137 2.45 10.16 7.74
C LYS A 137 2.26 9.06 6.70
N ALA A 138 3.35 8.58 6.09
CA ALA A 138 3.28 7.51 5.11
C ALA A 138 2.72 6.21 5.68
N ASN A 139 3.11 5.83 6.89
CA ASN A 139 2.58 4.64 7.56
C ASN A 139 1.06 4.75 7.78
N ILE A 140 0.57 5.92 8.25
CA ILE A 140 -0.86 6.16 8.46
C ILE A 140 -1.62 6.10 7.13
N LEU A 141 -1.14 6.82 6.10
CA LEU A 141 -1.76 6.82 4.78
C LEU A 141 -1.79 5.43 4.14
N LYS A 142 -0.73 4.64 4.32
CA LYS A 142 -0.66 3.22 3.90
C LYS A 142 -1.74 2.39 4.60
N GLN A 143 -1.95 2.56 5.90
CA GLN A 143 -3.02 1.85 6.63
C GLN A 143 -4.42 2.21 6.08
N MET A 144 -4.69 3.51 5.89
CA MET A 144 -5.95 3.98 5.30
C MET A 144 -6.15 3.44 3.88
N ALA A 145 -5.12 3.50 3.04
CA ALA A 145 -5.15 3.00 1.67
C ALA A 145 -5.37 1.47 1.63
N SER A 146 -4.75 0.73 2.55
CA SER A 146 -4.93 -0.72 2.67
C SER A 146 -6.41 -1.07 2.87
N LEU A 147 -7.07 -0.43 3.84
CA LEU A 147 -8.50 -0.63 4.13
C LEU A 147 -9.39 -0.34 2.91
N LEU A 148 -9.12 0.76 2.21
CA LEU A 148 -9.92 1.19 1.05
C LEU A 148 -9.60 0.42 -0.24
N SER A 149 -8.40 -0.15 -0.36
CA SER A 149 -7.98 -0.86 -1.59
C SER A 149 -8.73 -2.17 -1.83
N HIS A 150 -9.44 -2.67 -0.82
CA HIS A 150 -10.23 -3.89 -0.89
C HIS A 150 -11.64 -3.69 -1.45
N ASP A 151 -12.06 -2.46 -1.73
CA ASP A 151 -13.38 -2.16 -2.32
C ASP A 151 -13.25 -1.33 -3.60
N ILE A 152 -13.89 -1.82 -4.67
CA ILE A 152 -13.93 -1.21 -6.00
C ILE A 152 -14.43 0.24 -5.92
N GLN A 153 -15.42 0.52 -5.07
CA GLN A 153 -16.01 1.86 -4.95
C GLN A 153 -15.05 2.87 -4.33
N THR A 154 -14.06 2.41 -3.57
CA THR A 154 -13.11 3.25 -2.85
C THR A 154 -11.69 3.22 -3.44
N LEU A 155 -11.48 2.51 -4.56
CA LEU A 155 -10.15 2.40 -5.18
C LEU A 155 -9.51 3.75 -5.49
N GLU A 156 -10.28 4.71 -6.00
CA GLU A 156 -9.75 6.03 -6.34
C GLU A 156 -9.23 6.75 -5.09
N LYS A 157 -9.95 6.65 -3.96
CA LYS A 157 -9.48 7.19 -2.68
C LYS A 157 -8.23 6.47 -2.19
N ALA A 158 -8.22 5.13 -2.26
CA ALA A 158 -7.05 4.33 -1.90
C ALA A 158 -5.82 4.72 -2.73
N LYS A 159 -6.02 4.97 -4.03
CA LYS A 159 -4.98 5.38 -4.98
C LYS A 159 -4.38 6.73 -4.65
N VAL A 160 -5.20 7.72 -4.29
CA VAL A 160 -4.71 9.03 -3.83
C VAL A 160 -3.87 8.90 -2.55
N LEU A 161 -4.38 8.16 -1.56
CA LEU A 161 -3.69 7.98 -0.28
C LEU A 161 -2.35 7.26 -0.42
N ILE A 162 -2.30 6.16 -1.20
CA ILE A 162 -1.06 5.41 -1.40
C ILE A 162 -0.05 6.21 -2.24
N SER A 163 -0.49 7.02 -3.19
CA SER A 163 0.39 7.95 -3.92
C SER A 163 1.02 8.97 -2.97
N GLU A 164 0.23 9.58 -2.08
CA GLU A 164 0.74 10.50 -1.06
C GLU A 164 1.68 9.81 -0.06
N ALA A 165 1.41 8.56 0.32
CA ALA A 165 2.28 7.76 1.18
C ALA A 165 3.65 7.49 0.53
N ILE A 166 3.64 7.12 -0.75
CA ILE A 166 4.86 6.89 -1.54
C ILE A 166 5.69 8.18 -1.60
N THR A 167 5.07 9.31 -1.94
CA THR A 167 5.75 10.62 -1.98
C THR A 167 6.39 10.96 -0.64
N ALA A 168 5.67 10.77 0.48
CA ALA A 168 6.19 11.06 1.81
C ALA A 168 7.41 10.19 2.17
N ILE A 169 7.41 8.90 1.80
CA ILE A 169 8.59 8.04 2.02
C ILE A 169 9.78 8.53 1.22
N ILE A 170 9.57 8.92 -0.04
CA ILE A 170 10.65 9.35 -0.92
C ILE A 170 11.27 10.63 -0.39
N GLU A 171 10.45 11.62 -0.03
CA GLU A 171 10.91 12.84 0.63
C GLU A 171 11.67 12.54 1.92
N SER A 172 11.22 11.56 2.72
CA SER A 172 11.93 11.15 3.93
C SER A 172 13.32 10.56 3.62
N LEU A 173 13.44 9.75 2.57
CA LEU A 173 14.69 9.10 2.17
C LEU A 173 15.68 10.08 1.55
N GLU A 174 15.20 11.14 0.89
CA GLU A 174 16.06 12.20 0.39
C GLU A 174 16.68 13.03 1.53
N LEU A 175 15.98 13.14 2.66
CA LEU A 175 16.46 13.86 3.85
C LEU A 175 17.42 13.04 4.72
N LEU A 176 17.27 11.72 4.75
CA LEU A 176 18.08 10.81 5.56
C LEU A 176 18.76 9.79 4.65
N SER A 177 20.09 9.83 4.55
CA SER A 177 20.83 8.71 3.95
C SER A 177 20.67 7.48 4.85
N PRO A 178 19.90 6.45 4.45
CA PRO A 178 19.52 5.38 5.36
C PRO A 178 20.74 4.51 5.71
N GLU A 179 20.84 4.11 6.98
CA GLU A 179 21.78 3.07 7.39
C GLU A 179 21.38 1.70 6.84
N LYS A 180 22.31 0.73 6.77
CA LYS A 180 22.04 -0.58 6.18
C LYS A 180 20.87 -1.33 6.85
N SER A 181 20.72 -1.23 8.16
CA SER A 181 19.59 -1.82 8.91
C SER A 181 18.26 -1.14 8.59
N GLU A 182 18.26 0.17 8.33
CA GLU A 182 17.07 0.89 7.89
C GLU A 182 16.65 0.46 6.49
N VAL A 183 17.61 0.18 5.60
CA VAL A 183 17.32 -0.33 4.25
C VAL A 183 16.53 -1.63 4.31
N GLU A 184 16.93 -2.63 5.11
CA GLU A 184 16.19 -3.90 5.20
C GLU A 184 14.75 -3.72 5.74
N PHE A 185 14.56 -2.81 6.70
CA PHE A 185 13.22 -2.47 7.20
C PHE A 185 12.37 -1.83 6.11
N LEU A 186 12.95 -0.87 5.37
CA LEU A 186 12.29 -0.16 4.30
C LEU A 186 11.92 -1.06 3.12
N GLU A 187 12.66 -2.13 2.83
CA GLU A 187 12.31 -3.10 1.77
C GLU A 187 10.96 -3.78 2.03
N LYS A 188 10.72 -4.21 3.28
CA LYS A 188 9.43 -4.80 3.67
C LYS A 188 8.29 -3.80 3.59
N GLU A 189 8.54 -2.56 4.02
CA GLU A 189 7.56 -1.48 3.93
C GLU A 189 7.22 -1.15 2.47
N ILE A 190 8.21 -1.11 1.59
CA ILE A 190 8.03 -0.89 0.15
C ILE A 190 7.22 -2.03 -0.47
N GLU A 191 7.46 -3.29 -0.10
CA GLU A 191 6.67 -4.41 -0.60
C GLU A 191 5.17 -4.25 -0.26
N ILE A 192 4.85 -3.89 0.97
CA ILE A 192 3.47 -3.64 1.41
C ILE A 192 2.84 -2.53 0.57
N ILE A 193 3.57 -1.42 0.38
CA ILE A 193 3.10 -0.27 -0.39
C ILE A 193 2.87 -0.63 -1.85
N VAL A 194 3.77 -1.40 -2.47
CA VAL A 194 3.63 -1.89 -3.84
C VAL A 194 2.39 -2.76 -3.98
N ASN A 195 2.11 -3.62 -3.01
CA ASN A 195 0.92 -4.47 -3.02
C ASN A 195 -0.38 -3.64 -2.91
N ILE A 196 -0.39 -2.59 -2.08
CA ILE A 196 -1.53 -1.67 -1.97
C ILE A 196 -1.68 -0.86 -3.25
N ALA A 197 -0.60 -0.30 -3.79
CA ALA A 197 -0.58 0.48 -5.04
C ALA A 197 -1.05 -0.34 -6.24
N GLY A 198 -0.63 -1.61 -6.33
CA GLY A 198 -1.11 -2.53 -7.36
C GLY A 198 -2.62 -2.75 -7.23
N ARG A 199 -3.12 -3.04 -6.03
CA ARG A 199 -4.55 -3.26 -5.80
C ARG A 199 -5.39 -2.02 -6.09
N SER A 200 -4.89 -0.83 -5.74
CA SER A 200 -5.52 0.45 -6.04
C SER A 200 -5.37 0.90 -7.49
N CYS A 201 -4.78 0.07 -8.37
CA CYS A 201 -4.56 0.37 -9.78
C CYS A 201 -3.72 1.64 -10.04
N LEU A 202 -2.80 1.98 -9.12
CA LEU A 202 -1.90 3.12 -9.33
C LEU A 202 -0.99 2.86 -10.53
N SER A 203 -1.01 3.77 -11.51
CA SER A 203 -0.06 3.73 -12.63
C SER A 203 1.23 4.47 -12.30
N PHE A 204 2.27 4.20 -13.08
CA PHE A 204 3.53 4.92 -12.97
C PHE A 204 3.38 6.40 -13.33
N GLU A 205 2.54 6.72 -14.31
CA GLU A 205 2.27 8.10 -14.74
C GLU A 205 1.50 8.90 -13.67
N GLU A 206 0.71 8.23 -12.83
CA GLU A 206 -0.03 8.84 -11.70
C GLU A 206 0.85 9.10 -10.47
N LEU A 207 2.05 8.51 -10.41
CA LEU A 207 3.04 8.87 -9.41
C LEU A 207 3.65 10.22 -9.78
N GLU A 208 3.35 11.25 -8.97
CA GLU A 208 3.93 12.59 -9.11
C GLU A 208 5.47 12.61 -9.11
N LEU A 209 6.08 11.51 -8.65
CA LEU A 209 7.52 11.21 -8.70
C LEU A 209 8.15 11.38 -10.08
N THR A 210 7.37 11.28 -11.16
CA THR A 210 7.84 11.55 -12.53
C THR A 210 8.21 13.03 -12.76
N LYS A 211 7.84 13.95 -11.85
CA LYS A 211 8.13 15.38 -11.97
C LYS A 211 9.50 15.81 -11.43
N ASN A 212 10.23 14.96 -10.68
CA ASN A 212 11.59 15.29 -10.24
C ASN A 212 12.49 14.04 -10.06
N PRO A 213 12.93 13.40 -11.17
CA PRO A 213 13.59 12.08 -11.17
C PRO A 213 15.05 12.06 -10.66
N LYS A 214 15.56 13.13 -10.03
CA LYS A 214 17.00 13.29 -9.85
C LYS A 214 17.65 12.27 -8.92
N ASN A 215 16.91 11.62 -8.03
CA ASN A 215 17.41 10.56 -7.17
C ASN A 215 16.28 9.57 -6.80
N ILE A 216 15.72 8.84 -7.77
CA ILE A 216 14.89 7.68 -7.44
C ILE A 216 15.82 6.67 -6.75
N HIS A 217 15.78 6.64 -5.41
CA HIS A 217 16.54 5.72 -4.59
C HIS A 217 16.38 4.30 -5.15
N PRO A 218 17.44 3.47 -5.28
CA PRO A 218 17.34 2.16 -5.91
C PRO A 218 16.22 1.29 -5.36
N MET A 219 15.87 1.45 -4.08
CA MET A 219 14.75 0.74 -3.42
C MET A 219 13.37 1.03 -4.01
N LEU A 220 13.22 2.10 -4.77
CA LEU A 220 11.98 2.50 -5.44
C LEU A 220 11.87 1.90 -6.85
N TRP A 221 12.82 1.05 -7.26
CA TRP A 221 12.74 0.26 -8.50
C TRP A 221 11.41 -0.49 -8.70
N PRO A 222 10.68 -0.95 -7.65
CA PRO A 222 9.39 -1.59 -7.83
C PRO A 222 8.32 -0.62 -8.37
N PHE A 223 8.49 0.69 -8.21
CA PHE A 223 7.58 1.69 -8.76
C PHE A 223 7.98 2.04 -10.20
N ASN A 224 8.16 1.03 -11.05
CA ASN A 224 8.31 1.22 -12.49
C ASN A 224 7.03 0.82 -13.23
N LYS A 225 6.86 1.32 -14.46
CA LYS A 225 5.66 1.12 -15.27
C LYS A 225 5.28 -0.34 -15.42
N ASP A 226 6.24 -1.19 -15.76
CA ASP A 226 5.97 -2.58 -16.02
C ASP A 226 5.62 -3.28 -14.70
N TRP A 227 6.45 -3.17 -13.66
CA TRP A 227 6.22 -3.84 -12.38
C TRP A 227 4.89 -3.47 -11.72
N LEU A 228 4.49 -2.19 -11.73
CA LEU A 228 3.21 -1.76 -11.18
C LEU A 228 2.02 -2.32 -11.95
N ALA A 229 2.09 -2.36 -13.29
CA ALA A 229 1.03 -2.97 -14.10
C ALA A 229 0.88 -4.47 -13.79
N GLN A 230 2.00 -5.16 -13.60
CA GLN A 230 2.05 -6.59 -13.29
C GLN A 230 1.49 -6.88 -11.91
N LYS A 231 1.95 -6.13 -10.90
CA LYS A 231 1.44 -6.21 -9.53
C LYS A 231 -0.04 -5.85 -9.46
N SER A 232 -0.49 -4.86 -10.23
CA SER A 232 -1.91 -4.53 -10.31
C SER A 232 -2.73 -5.73 -10.78
N ALA A 233 -2.40 -6.30 -11.94
CA ALA A 233 -3.12 -7.43 -12.50
C ALA A 233 -3.20 -8.62 -11.53
N LEU A 234 -2.08 -8.96 -10.89
CA LEU A 234 -2.02 -10.06 -9.93
C LEU A 234 -2.85 -9.78 -8.66
N MET A 235 -2.77 -8.57 -8.10
CA MET A 235 -3.51 -8.22 -6.88
C MET A 235 -5.02 -8.22 -7.12
N LEU A 236 -5.48 -7.68 -8.24
CA LEU A 236 -6.89 -7.67 -8.63
C LEU A 236 -7.42 -9.08 -8.85
N TRP A 237 -6.63 -9.93 -9.52
CA TRP A 237 -6.94 -11.35 -9.68
C TRP A 237 -7.08 -12.06 -8.32
N ASN A 238 -6.20 -11.77 -7.37
CA ASN A 238 -6.27 -12.36 -6.04
C ASN A 238 -7.54 -11.93 -5.27
N GLU A 239 -7.97 -10.67 -5.38
CA GLU A 239 -9.25 -10.22 -4.79
C GLU A 239 -10.45 -10.93 -5.45
N ALA A 240 -10.43 -11.11 -6.77
CA ALA A 240 -11.45 -11.90 -7.45
C ALA A 240 -11.50 -13.36 -6.95
N VAL A 241 -10.35 -14.02 -6.81
CA VAL A 241 -10.28 -15.40 -6.29
C VAL A 241 -10.80 -15.49 -4.86
N LYS A 242 -10.51 -14.50 -4.00
CA LYS A 242 -11.09 -14.43 -2.65
C LYS A 242 -12.62 -14.33 -2.70
N ALA A 243 -13.15 -13.45 -3.55
CA ALA A 243 -14.59 -13.27 -3.72
C ALA A 243 -15.28 -14.56 -4.23
N ILE A 244 -14.66 -15.27 -5.19
CA ILE A 244 -15.15 -16.56 -5.69
C ILE A 244 -15.18 -17.62 -4.58
N LYS A 245 -14.14 -17.70 -3.74
CA LYS A 245 -14.07 -18.68 -2.64
C LYS A 245 -15.21 -18.53 -1.63
N VAL A 246 -15.73 -17.31 -1.44
CA VAL A 246 -16.88 -17.02 -0.57
C VAL A 246 -18.22 -17.00 -1.32
N GLY A 247 -18.23 -17.34 -2.62
CA GLY A 247 -19.45 -17.43 -3.44
C GLY A 247 -19.97 -16.09 -3.97
N ASN A 248 -19.22 -14.98 -3.82
CA ASN A 248 -19.62 -13.67 -4.31
C ASN A 248 -19.12 -13.45 -5.75
N TYR A 249 -19.84 -14.04 -6.71
CA TYR A 249 -19.44 -14.03 -8.13
C TYR A 249 -19.57 -12.67 -8.80
N GLU A 250 -20.64 -11.91 -8.52
CA GLU A 250 -20.84 -10.58 -9.12
C GLU A 250 -19.65 -9.66 -8.79
N TYR A 251 -19.31 -9.61 -7.51
CA TYR A 251 -18.15 -8.84 -7.03
C TYR A 251 -16.83 -9.36 -7.61
N ALA A 252 -16.68 -10.68 -7.75
CA ALA A 252 -15.49 -11.25 -8.38
C ALA A 252 -15.36 -10.87 -9.86
N PHE A 253 -16.47 -10.80 -10.60
CA PHE A 253 -16.45 -10.45 -12.02
C PHE A 253 -15.99 -9.02 -12.24
N ASP A 254 -16.41 -8.08 -11.38
CA ASP A 254 -15.93 -6.70 -11.47
C ASP A 254 -14.39 -6.64 -11.29
N TRP A 255 -13.84 -7.35 -10.30
CA TRP A 255 -12.39 -7.45 -10.11
C TRP A 255 -11.67 -8.09 -11.29
N ILE A 256 -12.23 -9.17 -11.86
CA ILE A 256 -11.66 -9.86 -13.04
C ILE A 256 -11.62 -8.92 -14.24
N GLU A 257 -12.68 -8.16 -14.50
CA GLU A 257 -12.74 -7.22 -15.61
C GLU A 257 -11.74 -6.08 -15.45
N ILE A 258 -11.51 -5.60 -14.22
CA ILE A 258 -10.43 -4.63 -13.95
C ILE A 258 -9.06 -5.30 -14.17
N ALA A 259 -8.84 -6.52 -13.66
CA ALA A 259 -7.59 -7.26 -13.83
C ALA A 259 -7.24 -7.43 -15.32
N ILE A 260 -8.17 -7.91 -16.15
CA ILE A 260 -7.98 -8.10 -17.60
C ILE A 260 -7.58 -6.79 -18.28
N ARG A 261 -8.23 -5.67 -17.95
CA ARG A 261 -7.90 -4.35 -18.52
C ARG A 261 -6.50 -3.89 -18.13
N ARG A 262 -6.07 -4.18 -16.90
CA ARG A 262 -4.77 -3.77 -16.35
C ARG A 262 -3.61 -4.68 -16.75
N THR A 263 -3.86 -5.94 -17.09
CA THR A 263 -2.80 -6.86 -17.51
C THR A 263 -2.17 -6.37 -18.83
N PRO A 264 -0.86 -6.05 -18.83
CA PRO A 264 -0.18 -5.57 -20.02
C PRO A 264 -0.05 -6.69 -21.07
N LEU A 265 0.13 -6.30 -22.34
CA LEU A 265 0.37 -7.25 -23.44
C LEU A 265 1.87 -7.49 -23.71
N SER A 266 2.75 -6.85 -22.94
CA SER A 266 4.19 -7.03 -23.02
C SER A 266 4.79 -6.97 -21.62
N PRO A 267 5.82 -7.78 -21.29
CA PRO A 267 6.36 -8.90 -22.07
C PRO A 267 5.39 -10.08 -22.24
N ALA A 268 5.81 -11.11 -23.00
CA ALA A 268 4.99 -12.26 -23.40
C ALA A 268 4.35 -13.01 -22.22
N PHE A 269 5.06 -13.15 -21.11
CA PHE A 269 4.54 -13.71 -19.86
C PHE A 269 3.18 -13.11 -19.46
N TYR A 270 2.96 -11.80 -19.63
CA TYR A 270 1.68 -11.15 -19.29
C TYR A 270 0.55 -11.43 -20.26
N ARG A 271 0.87 -11.71 -21.53
CA ARG A 271 -0.12 -12.24 -22.47
C ARG A 271 -0.59 -13.62 -22.03
N GLY A 272 0.33 -14.47 -21.57
CA GLY A 272 0.01 -15.77 -20.94
C GLY A 272 -0.85 -15.63 -19.69
N PHE A 273 -0.49 -14.70 -18.79
CA PHE A 273 -1.29 -14.43 -17.60
C PHE A 273 -2.69 -13.88 -17.93
N LYS A 274 -2.80 -12.98 -18.91
CA LYS A 274 -4.09 -12.45 -19.38
C LYS A 274 -4.96 -13.54 -20.01
N MET A 275 -4.36 -14.42 -20.81
CA MET A 275 -5.03 -15.61 -21.35
C MET A 275 -5.57 -16.49 -20.22
N TYR A 276 -4.76 -16.75 -19.18
CA TYR A 276 -5.18 -17.52 -18.02
C TYR A 276 -6.39 -16.90 -17.31
N ILE A 277 -6.37 -15.58 -17.05
CA ILE A 277 -7.49 -14.88 -16.40
C ILE A 277 -8.76 -14.97 -17.26
N LEU A 278 -8.65 -14.72 -18.57
CA LEU A 278 -9.79 -14.83 -19.51
C LEU A 278 -10.40 -16.23 -19.50
N TYR A 279 -9.57 -17.27 -19.58
CA TYR A 279 -10.05 -18.65 -19.49
C TYR A 279 -10.85 -18.89 -18.21
N LYS A 280 -10.26 -18.58 -17.05
CA LYS A 280 -10.92 -18.79 -15.75
C LYS A 280 -12.18 -17.92 -15.61
N TYR A 281 -12.20 -16.71 -16.18
CA TYR A 281 -13.39 -15.87 -16.20
C TYR A 281 -14.56 -16.58 -16.86
N GLY A 282 -14.37 -17.13 -18.07
CA GLY A 282 -15.41 -17.89 -18.76
C GLY A 282 -15.90 -19.11 -17.95
N VAL A 283 -14.98 -19.84 -17.31
CA VAL A 283 -15.33 -20.97 -16.43
C VAL A 283 -16.20 -20.52 -15.25
N TYR A 284 -15.83 -19.43 -14.57
CA TYR A 284 -16.59 -18.93 -13.42
C TYR A 284 -17.94 -18.34 -13.82
N LEU A 285 -18.02 -17.68 -14.98
CA LEU A 285 -19.26 -17.17 -15.53
C LEU A 285 -20.25 -18.32 -15.78
N LEU A 286 -19.79 -19.41 -16.39
CA LEU A 286 -20.63 -20.61 -16.58
C LEU A 286 -21.06 -21.22 -15.24
N LYS A 287 -20.13 -21.41 -14.30
CA LYS A 287 -20.46 -21.96 -12.96
C LYS A 287 -21.51 -21.14 -12.22
N HIS A 288 -21.39 -19.81 -12.24
CA HIS A 288 -22.33 -18.90 -11.59
C HIS A 288 -23.75 -19.08 -12.12
N HIS A 289 -23.90 -19.31 -13.43
CA HIS A 289 -25.20 -19.56 -14.07
C HIS A 289 -25.66 -21.04 -14.02
N GLY A 290 -25.08 -21.85 -13.13
CA GLY A 290 -25.55 -23.22 -12.85
C GLY A 290 -25.03 -24.28 -13.83
N PHE A 291 -24.11 -23.92 -14.72
CA PHE A 291 -23.54 -24.85 -15.69
C PHE A 291 -22.41 -25.68 -15.04
N LYS A 292 -22.77 -26.82 -14.45
CA LYS A 292 -21.83 -27.73 -13.78
C LYS A 292 -21.06 -28.63 -14.76
N ASN A 293 -21.69 -29.02 -15.87
CA ASN A 293 -21.08 -29.78 -16.97
C ASN A 293 -20.85 -28.85 -18.16
N LEU A 294 -19.63 -28.29 -18.29
CA LEU A 294 -19.27 -27.31 -19.32
C LEU A 294 -19.67 -27.71 -20.76
N PRO A 295 -19.46 -28.96 -21.23
CA PRO A 295 -19.76 -29.33 -22.61
C PRO A 295 -21.26 -29.47 -22.92
N GLU A 296 -22.07 -29.88 -21.94
CA GLU A 296 -23.52 -30.07 -22.09
C GLU A 296 -24.28 -28.76 -21.92
N ALA A 297 -23.82 -27.92 -20.98
CA ALA A 297 -24.32 -26.60 -20.68
C ALA A 297 -24.38 -25.66 -21.89
N ILE A 298 -23.27 -25.58 -22.64
CA ILE A 298 -23.11 -24.64 -23.74
C ILE A 298 -24.03 -25.00 -24.92
N LYS A 299 -24.27 -26.30 -25.14
CA LYS A 299 -25.20 -26.81 -26.17
C LYS A 299 -26.66 -26.42 -25.89
N ILE A 300 -27.07 -26.35 -24.62
CA ILE A 300 -28.48 -26.19 -24.24
C ILE A 300 -28.94 -24.71 -24.31
N GLN A 301 -28.04 -23.74 -24.13
CA GLN A 301 -28.38 -22.31 -24.07
C GLN A 301 -27.65 -21.47 -25.11
N GLU A 302 -27.63 -21.97 -26.34
CA GLU A 302 -26.92 -21.46 -27.52
C GLU A 302 -27.14 -19.95 -27.80
N GLY A 303 -28.32 -19.42 -27.46
CA GLY A 303 -28.68 -18.01 -27.63
C GLY A 303 -28.50 -17.11 -26.41
N SER A 304 -28.11 -17.65 -25.24
CA SER A 304 -28.03 -16.87 -24.01
C SER A 304 -26.89 -15.85 -24.05
N TYR A 305 -27.09 -14.73 -23.35
CA TYR A 305 -26.07 -13.71 -23.17
C TYR A 305 -24.77 -14.29 -22.55
N VAL A 306 -24.92 -15.19 -21.58
CA VAL A 306 -23.81 -15.86 -20.87
C VAL A 306 -22.96 -16.68 -21.84
N SER A 307 -23.59 -17.52 -22.67
CA SER A 307 -22.88 -18.32 -23.68
C SER A 307 -22.17 -17.44 -24.72
N LYS A 308 -22.76 -16.32 -25.12
CA LYS A 308 -22.10 -15.36 -26.05
C LYS A 308 -20.89 -14.68 -25.39
N LYS A 309 -21.03 -14.20 -24.15
CA LYS A 309 -19.94 -13.54 -23.40
C LYS A 309 -18.78 -14.50 -23.15
N THR A 310 -19.05 -15.73 -22.69
CA THR A 310 -18.00 -16.75 -22.48
C THR A 310 -17.24 -17.06 -23.77
N ARG A 311 -17.94 -17.21 -24.90
CA ARG A 311 -17.31 -17.44 -26.21
C ARG A 311 -16.37 -16.32 -26.59
N GLN A 312 -16.80 -15.05 -26.48
CA GLN A 312 -15.93 -13.92 -26.80
C GLN A 312 -14.67 -13.92 -25.92
N ILE A 313 -14.83 -14.11 -24.61
CA ILE A 313 -13.72 -14.15 -23.65
C ILE A 313 -12.71 -15.26 -24.00
N TRP A 314 -13.19 -16.45 -24.36
CA TRP A 314 -12.32 -17.57 -24.72
C TRP A 314 -11.68 -17.43 -26.10
N ALA A 315 -12.36 -16.80 -27.06
CA ALA A 315 -11.75 -16.42 -28.33
C ALA A 315 -10.59 -15.44 -28.11
N ASP A 316 -10.78 -14.43 -27.25
CA ASP A 316 -9.72 -13.49 -26.88
C ASP A 316 -8.54 -14.22 -26.20
N ALA A 317 -8.82 -15.23 -25.35
CA ALA A 317 -7.80 -16.06 -24.73
C ALA A 317 -6.98 -16.85 -25.77
N LEU A 318 -7.64 -17.53 -26.72
CA LEU A 318 -6.95 -18.25 -27.80
C LEU A 318 -6.15 -17.30 -28.70
N GLN A 319 -6.68 -16.12 -28.98
CA GLN A 319 -5.98 -15.12 -29.78
C GLN A 319 -4.68 -14.68 -29.11
N LEU A 320 -4.66 -14.55 -27.77
CA LEU A 320 -3.43 -14.29 -27.02
C LEU A 320 -2.48 -15.48 -27.07
N TYR A 321 -2.97 -16.71 -26.87
CA TYR A 321 -2.18 -17.94 -26.92
C TYR A 321 -1.39 -18.07 -28.23
N ILE A 322 -2.05 -17.84 -29.37
CA ILE A 322 -1.44 -17.93 -30.70
C ILE A 322 -0.27 -16.94 -30.87
N THR A 323 -0.16 -15.91 -30.02
CA THR A 323 0.95 -14.95 -30.08
C THR A 323 2.16 -15.29 -29.19
N LEU A 324 2.11 -16.36 -28.39
CA LEU A 324 3.16 -16.78 -27.44
C LEU A 324 4.10 -17.83 -28.03
N SER A 325 5.43 -17.71 -27.92
CA SER A 325 6.34 -18.79 -28.35
C SER A 325 6.23 -20.03 -27.43
N GLU A 326 6.79 -21.17 -27.85
CA GLU A 326 6.92 -22.36 -26.99
C GLU A 326 7.70 -22.05 -25.69
N ASP A 327 8.75 -21.23 -25.80
CA ASP A 327 9.53 -20.76 -24.65
C ASP A 327 8.67 -19.94 -23.67
N ASP A 328 7.81 -19.04 -24.19
CA ASP A 328 6.91 -18.23 -23.37
C ASP A 328 5.91 -19.10 -22.59
N ILE A 329 5.39 -20.15 -23.25
CA ILE A 329 4.46 -21.12 -22.65
C ILE A 329 5.15 -21.93 -21.56
N ALA A 330 6.37 -22.42 -21.83
CA ALA A 330 7.17 -23.16 -20.86
C ALA A 330 7.53 -22.30 -19.63
N GLU A 331 7.91 -21.03 -19.83
CA GLU A 331 8.19 -20.08 -18.74
C GLU A 331 6.96 -19.86 -17.85
N PHE A 332 5.78 -19.73 -18.45
CA PHE A 332 4.54 -19.59 -17.71
C PHE A 332 4.22 -20.84 -16.86
N ALA A 333 4.37 -22.03 -17.45
CA ALA A 333 4.08 -23.30 -16.78
C ALA A 333 4.94 -23.52 -15.52
N GLN A 334 6.21 -23.06 -15.55
CA GLN A 334 7.10 -23.12 -14.37
C GLN A 334 6.60 -22.27 -13.19
N LYS A 335 5.83 -21.20 -13.45
CA LYS A 335 5.37 -20.24 -12.44
C LYS A 335 3.96 -20.52 -11.92
N PHE A 336 3.11 -21.20 -12.70
CA PHE A 336 1.68 -21.36 -12.37
C PHE A 336 1.20 -22.82 -12.23
N GLU A 337 2.11 -23.80 -12.19
CA GLU A 337 1.86 -25.25 -11.98
C GLU A 337 0.90 -25.94 -12.98
N GLU A 338 0.20 -25.19 -13.83
CA GLU A 338 -0.67 -25.68 -14.91
C GLU A 338 -0.19 -25.09 -16.27
N PRO A 339 0.12 -25.94 -17.29
CA PRO A 339 0.57 -25.46 -18.60
C PRO A 339 -0.53 -24.71 -19.37
N LEU A 340 -0.15 -23.66 -20.11
CA LEU A 340 -1.11 -22.91 -20.93
C LEU A 340 -1.80 -23.78 -22.00
N ASP A 341 -1.09 -24.76 -22.54
CA ASP A 341 -1.60 -25.73 -23.52
C ASP A 341 -2.80 -26.51 -22.98
N THR A 342 -2.80 -26.79 -21.67
CA THR A 342 -3.93 -27.47 -21.02
C THR A 342 -5.18 -26.58 -21.04
N PHE A 343 -5.02 -25.27 -20.89
CA PHE A 343 -6.14 -24.34 -21.00
C PHE A 343 -6.58 -24.16 -22.45
N ALA A 344 -5.64 -24.00 -23.39
CA ALA A 344 -5.94 -23.88 -24.82
C ALA A 344 -6.68 -25.12 -25.35
N ALA A 345 -6.24 -26.32 -24.96
CA ALA A 345 -6.88 -27.58 -25.32
C ALA A 345 -8.30 -27.69 -24.72
N LYS A 346 -8.49 -27.29 -23.46
CA LYS A 346 -9.83 -27.27 -22.81
C LYS A 346 -10.78 -26.30 -23.52
N ILE A 347 -10.33 -25.08 -23.79
CA ILE A 347 -11.11 -24.09 -24.55
C ILE A 347 -11.51 -24.66 -25.91
N SER A 348 -10.55 -25.25 -26.62
CA SER A 348 -10.77 -25.77 -27.97
C SER A 348 -11.72 -26.98 -27.99
N GLN A 349 -11.61 -27.88 -27.00
CA GLN A 349 -12.59 -28.93 -26.78
C GLN A 349 -13.98 -28.34 -26.55
N ASP A 350 -14.12 -27.39 -25.63
CA ASP A 350 -15.41 -26.79 -25.29
C ASP A 350 -16.04 -26.05 -26.50
N PHE A 351 -15.24 -25.39 -27.35
CA PHE A 351 -15.72 -24.80 -28.60
C PHE A 351 -16.17 -25.86 -29.62
N MET A 352 -15.37 -26.91 -29.83
CA MET A 352 -15.69 -27.99 -30.79
C MET A 352 -16.97 -28.74 -30.40
N PHE A 353 -17.21 -28.93 -29.10
CA PHE A 353 -18.45 -29.57 -28.63
C PHE A 353 -19.67 -28.65 -28.73
N SER A 354 -19.51 -27.34 -28.78
CA SER A 354 -20.64 -26.40 -28.79
C SER A 354 -21.38 -26.22 -30.12
N GLY A 355 -20.98 -26.92 -31.21
CA GLY A 355 -21.55 -26.73 -32.55
C GLY A 355 -21.05 -25.47 -33.27
N PHE A 356 -20.29 -24.61 -32.58
CA PHE A 356 -19.72 -23.36 -33.08
C PHE A 356 -18.28 -23.47 -33.55
N GLY A 357 -17.72 -24.67 -33.59
CA GLY A 357 -16.37 -24.92 -34.09
C GLY A 357 -16.13 -24.33 -35.49
N HIS A 358 -17.18 -23.98 -36.25
CA HIS A 358 -17.08 -23.32 -37.55
C HIS A 358 -16.72 -21.82 -37.50
N GLU A 359 -17.23 -21.05 -36.53
CA GLU A 359 -17.00 -19.59 -36.46
C GLU A 359 -15.57 -19.27 -35.98
N TYR A 360 -15.06 -20.09 -35.05
CA TYR A 360 -13.71 -19.95 -34.51
C TYR A 360 -12.76 -21.04 -35.04
N LYS A 361 -13.14 -21.74 -36.11
CA LYS A 361 -12.39 -22.89 -36.64
C LYS A 361 -10.94 -22.53 -36.92
N ASP A 362 -10.75 -21.44 -37.66
CA ASP A 362 -9.42 -20.98 -38.06
C ASP A 362 -8.56 -20.59 -36.84
N LEU A 363 -9.19 -20.09 -35.78
CA LEU A 363 -8.51 -19.74 -34.53
C LEU A 363 -8.09 -21.00 -33.77
N ILE A 364 -8.99 -21.97 -33.67
CA ILE A 364 -8.75 -23.26 -33.02
C ILE A 364 -7.68 -24.05 -33.78
N ASP A 365 -7.79 -24.14 -35.09
CA ASP A 365 -6.83 -24.83 -35.96
C ASP A 365 -5.43 -24.20 -35.83
N LYS A 366 -5.33 -22.87 -35.78
CA LYS A 366 -4.05 -22.18 -35.52
C LYS A 366 -3.49 -22.45 -34.12
N ALA A 367 -4.34 -22.57 -33.10
CA ALA A 367 -3.91 -22.89 -31.75
C ALA A 367 -3.37 -24.33 -31.63
N PHE A 368 -3.92 -25.28 -32.39
CA PHE A 368 -3.45 -26.68 -32.43
C PHE A 368 -2.26 -26.94 -33.36
N GLN A 369 -1.93 -25.99 -34.23
CA GLN A 369 -0.73 -26.06 -35.09
C GLN A 369 0.54 -25.58 -34.38
N LYS A 370 0.40 -24.98 -33.20
CA LYS A 370 1.46 -24.83 -32.20
C LYS A 370 1.48 -26.06 -31.32
#